data_AF-A0A1S2VER4-F1
#
_entry.id   AF-A0A1S2VER4-F1
#
_cell.length_a   1.000
_cell.length_b   1.000
_cell.length_c   1.000
_cell.angle_alpha   90.00
_cell.angle_beta   90.00
_cell.angle_gamma   90.00
#
_symmetry.space_group_name_H-M   'P 1'
#
loop_
_entity.id
_entity.type
_entity.pdbx_description
1 polymer ?
#
loop_
_entity_poly.entity_id
_entity_poly.type
_entity_poly.pdbx_seq_one_letter_code
_entity_poly.pdbx_strand_id
1 'polypeptide(L)'
;MLNVVKYLLFTIFCCVSGWATAQSTGRIELPVAPEDTMKAGQNLHPVEPKLIAETDQRFFVFKSHLFPGPERLVTRVYGVRAGVFFPFNVKIGAGAYISNQRLSSFWDGYILQRRQLEYLTLFVEPYYFRRKYWELSTPLELGIGRTRYELYKVADLQPEEKRSVAYPMGIGVTVALKSQAFHRFRPFRWLGFNAEVGYRLTLQPDIPKAPISYNGFYYSAGPTLLVSRMYADYKAWRAKKQRLKKKK
;
A
#
# COMPACT_ATOMS: atom_id res chain seq x y z
N MET A 1 -15.52 10.65 -2.42
CA MET A 1 -14.08 10.28 -2.40
C MET A 1 -13.13 11.42 -2.76
N LEU A 2 -13.48 12.35 -3.67
CA LEU A 2 -12.61 13.51 -3.99
C LEU A 2 -12.28 14.41 -2.78
N ASN A 3 -13.21 14.56 -1.83
CA ASN A 3 -13.02 15.50 -0.72
C ASN A 3 -11.95 15.05 0.27
N VAL A 4 -11.85 13.75 0.58
CA VAL A 4 -10.83 13.22 1.52
C VAL A 4 -9.41 13.36 0.94
N VAL A 5 -9.25 13.11 -0.36
CA VAL A 5 -7.97 13.30 -1.06
C VAL A 5 -7.60 14.78 -1.15
N LYS A 6 -8.59 15.68 -1.37
CA LYS A 6 -8.38 17.14 -1.31
C LYS A 6 -7.94 17.59 0.08
N TYR A 7 -8.56 17.12 1.16
CA TYR A 7 -8.15 17.47 2.53
C TYR A 7 -6.74 16.93 2.86
N LEU A 8 -6.39 15.73 2.41
CA LEU A 8 -5.04 15.18 2.63
C LEU A 8 -3.99 16.00 1.86
N LEU A 9 -4.24 16.33 0.60
CA LEU A 9 -3.36 17.16 -0.23
C LEU A 9 -3.25 18.60 0.29
N PHE A 10 -4.35 19.19 0.76
CA PHE A 10 -4.37 20.53 1.34
C PHE A 10 -3.59 20.59 2.66
N THR A 11 -3.72 19.55 3.51
CA THR A 11 -2.96 19.44 4.76
C THR A 11 -1.46 19.29 4.47
N ILE A 12 -1.09 18.48 3.47
CA ILE A 12 0.30 18.35 3.00
C ILE A 12 0.81 19.69 2.47
N PHE A 13 0.00 20.42 1.69
CA PHE A 13 0.36 21.72 1.13
C PHE A 13 0.56 22.80 2.21
N CYS A 14 -0.32 22.88 3.21
CA CYS A 14 -0.18 23.80 4.35
C CYS A 14 1.05 23.48 5.23
N CYS A 15 1.39 22.20 5.40
CA CYS A 15 2.62 21.82 6.09
C CYS A 15 3.89 22.19 5.29
N VAL A 16 3.84 22.15 3.96
CA VAL A 16 4.97 22.51 3.09
C VAL A 16 5.12 24.03 2.98
N SER A 17 4.02 24.79 2.86
CA SER A 17 4.06 26.26 2.71
C SER A 17 4.49 26.96 4.01
N GLY A 18 4.05 26.46 5.18
CA GLY A 18 4.50 26.98 6.49
C GLY A 18 5.98 26.74 6.79
N TRP A 19 6.65 25.85 6.05
CA TRP A 19 8.09 25.58 6.19
C TRP A 19 8.95 26.35 5.18
N ALA A 20 8.40 26.75 4.04
CA ALA A 20 9.12 27.50 3.00
C ALA A 20 9.52 28.91 3.47
N THR A 21 8.76 29.52 4.38
CA THR A 21 9.07 30.85 4.94
C THR A 21 10.10 30.82 6.09
N ALA A 22 10.53 29.64 6.55
CA ALA A 22 11.47 29.50 7.68
C ALA A 22 12.93 29.18 7.27
N GLN A 23 13.28 29.28 5.97
CA GLN A 23 14.60 28.93 5.43
C GLN A 23 15.50 30.12 5.06
N SER A 24 15.38 31.25 5.76
CA SER A 24 16.39 32.31 5.71
C SER A 24 17.30 32.21 6.92
N THR A 25 18.61 32.12 6.67
CA THR A 25 19.75 32.12 7.63
C THR A 25 20.09 30.79 8.33
N GLY A 26 21.03 30.07 7.72
CA GLY A 26 21.79 28.99 8.37
C GLY A 26 22.03 27.81 7.43
N ARG A 27 23.25 27.74 6.84
CA ARG A 27 23.76 26.51 6.22
C ARG A 27 23.78 25.43 7.31
N ILE A 28 22.77 24.58 7.30
CA ILE A 28 22.79 23.34 8.07
C ILE A 28 23.61 22.37 7.23
N GLU A 29 24.85 22.13 7.63
CA GLU A 29 25.62 20.99 7.15
C GLU A 29 24.75 19.74 7.36
N LEU A 30 24.41 19.07 6.27
CA LEU A 30 23.67 17.82 6.36
C LEU A 30 24.60 16.83 7.05
N PRO A 31 24.13 16.07 8.05
CA PRO A 31 24.88 14.88 8.44
C PRO A 31 25.02 14.03 7.17
N VAL A 32 26.26 13.86 6.70
CA VAL A 32 26.58 12.95 5.60
C VAL A 32 25.90 11.64 5.94
N ALA A 33 25.01 11.19 5.07
CA ALA A 33 24.22 10.01 5.37
C ALA A 33 25.22 8.86 5.56
N PRO A 34 25.35 8.25 6.75
CA PRO A 34 26.47 7.35 7.05
C PRO A 34 26.52 6.22 6.03
N GLU A 35 27.70 5.91 5.48
CA GLU A 35 27.85 4.81 4.52
C GLU A 35 27.22 3.53 5.08
N ASP A 36 26.77 2.64 4.19
CA ASP A 36 26.22 1.35 4.62
C ASP A 36 27.36 0.50 5.18
N THR A 37 27.65 0.65 6.47
CA THR A 37 28.75 -0.02 7.18
C THR A 37 28.43 -1.48 7.53
N MET A 38 27.27 -1.97 7.11
CA MET A 38 26.76 -3.30 7.47
C MET A 38 27.43 -4.38 6.63
N LYS A 39 27.96 -5.43 7.26
CA LYS A 39 28.55 -6.58 6.55
C LYS A 39 27.48 -7.37 5.80
N ALA A 40 27.90 -8.19 4.83
CA ALA A 40 27.03 -9.18 4.19
C ALA A 40 26.38 -10.07 5.28
N GLY A 41 25.07 -10.34 5.17
CA GLY A 41 24.30 -11.10 6.15
C GLY A 41 23.75 -10.33 7.36
N GLN A 42 24.16 -9.07 7.60
CA GLN A 42 23.59 -8.25 8.69
C GLN A 42 22.34 -7.48 8.24
N ASN A 43 21.31 -7.42 9.10
CA ASN A 43 20.08 -6.65 8.87
C ASN A 43 19.96 -5.46 9.82
N LEU A 44 19.47 -4.33 9.33
CA LEU A 44 19.23 -3.16 10.19
C LEU A 44 18.07 -3.46 11.11
N HIS A 45 18.31 -3.48 12.42
CA HIS A 45 17.27 -3.65 13.42
C HIS A 45 16.84 -2.28 13.97
N PRO A 46 15.54 -2.05 14.19
CA PRO A 46 15.09 -0.89 14.94
C PRO A 46 15.33 -1.16 16.44
N VAL A 47 15.77 -0.16 17.18
CA VAL A 47 15.87 -0.27 18.65
C VAL A 47 14.47 -0.28 19.29
N GLU A 48 13.53 0.46 18.68
CA GLU A 48 12.15 0.60 19.15
C GLU A 48 11.16 0.32 18.00
N PRO A 49 9.92 -0.11 18.29
CA PRO A 49 8.90 -0.30 17.26
C PRO A 49 8.68 0.96 16.42
N LYS A 50 8.65 0.81 15.08
CA LYS A 50 8.48 1.93 14.14
C LYS A 50 7.18 1.80 13.37
N LEU A 51 6.38 2.88 13.38
CA LEU A 51 5.19 2.98 12.53
C LEU A 51 5.58 3.25 11.08
N ILE A 52 4.95 2.51 10.16
CA ILE A 52 5.12 2.64 8.71
C ILE A 52 3.71 2.67 8.09
N ALA A 53 3.49 3.60 7.17
CA ALA A 53 2.26 3.68 6.39
C ALA A 53 2.62 3.68 4.90
N GLU A 54 1.93 2.88 4.11
CA GLU A 54 2.25 2.69 2.71
C GLU A 54 0.95 2.73 1.92
N THR A 55 0.97 3.42 0.78
CA THR A 55 -0.10 3.26 -0.19
C THR A 55 0.27 2.07 -1.07
N ASP A 56 -0.71 1.23 -1.37
CA ASP A 56 -0.48 0.00 -2.11
C ASP A 56 -1.45 -0.04 -3.29
N GLN A 57 -0.89 0.20 -4.48
CA GLN A 57 -1.65 0.07 -5.73
C GLN A 57 -1.33 -1.29 -6.34
N ARG A 58 -2.32 -2.18 -6.28
CA ARG A 58 -2.22 -3.58 -6.72
C ARG A 58 -2.87 -3.76 -8.08
N PHE A 59 -2.17 -4.47 -8.94
CA PHE A 59 -2.65 -4.94 -10.23
C PHE A 59 -2.75 -6.47 -10.15
N PHE A 60 -3.96 -6.99 -10.27
CA PHE A 60 -4.21 -8.42 -10.26
C PHE A 60 -4.33 -8.92 -11.67
N VAL A 61 -3.66 -10.04 -11.94
CA VAL A 61 -3.75 -10.77 -13.19
C VAL A 61 -4.50 -12.07 -12.87
N PHE A 62 -5.82 -12.03 -13.02
CA PHE A 62 -6.65 -13.19 -12.71
C PHE A 62 -6.65 -14.18 -13.87
N LYS A 63 -6.61 -15.47 -13.54
CA LYS A 63 -6.97 -16.52 -14.49
C LYS A 63 -8.50 -16.60 -14.54
N SER A 64 -9.07 -16.39 -15.72
CA SER A 64 -10.50 -16.59 -15.94
C SER A 64 -10.71 -17.95 -16.58
N HIS A 65 -11.68 -18.73 -16.09
CA HIS A 65 -12.11 -19.95 -16.76
C HIS A 65 -13.02 -19.67 -17.97
N LEU A 66 -13.47 -18.41 -18.16
CA LEU A 66 -14.30 -17.98 -19.30
C LEU A 66 -13.51 -17.75 -20.58
N PHE A 67 -12.22 -17.42 -20.45
CA PHE A 67 -11.35 -17.11 -21.59
C PHE A 67 -10.16 -18.06 -21.55
N PRO A 68 -10.28 -19.27 -22.14
CA PRO A 68 -9.14 -20.18 -22.30
C PRO A 68 -8.07 -19.66 -23.28
N GLY A 69 -8.27 -18.48 -23.87
CA GLY A 69 -7.27 -17.76 -24.65
C GLY A 69 -6.23 -17.02 -23.79
N PRO A 70 -5.21 -16.39 -24.42
CA PRO A 70 -4.15 -15.68 -23.71
C PRO A 70 -4.59 -14.36 -23.02
N GLU A 71 -5.87 -13.99 -23.14
CA GLU A 71 -6.42 -12.73 -22.63
C GLU A 71 -6.56 -12.76 -21.10
N ARG A 72 -5.54 -12.25 -20.42
CA ARG A 72 -5.50 -12.11 -18.97
C ARG A 72 -6.31 -10.86 -18.55
N LEU A 73 -7.37 -11.06 -17.76
CA LEU A 73 -8.13 -9.95 -17.20
C LEU A 73 -7.31 -9.24 -16.10
N VAL A 74 -6.79 -8.06 -16.42
CA VAL A 74 -6.06 -7.22 -15.45
C VAL A 74 -7.04 -6.37 -14.66
N THR A 75 -6.98 -6.50 -13.34
CA THR A 75 -7.84 -5.80 -12.39
C THR A 75 -7.03 -4.81 -11.56
N ARG A 76 -7.51 -3.58 -11.45
CA ARG A 76 -6.89 -2.56 -10.60
C ARG A 76 -7.54 -2.56 -9.22
N VAL A 77 -6.72 -2.63 -8.20
CA VAL A 77 -7.14 -2.57 -6.80
C VAL A 77 -6.30 -1.52 -6.12
N TYR A 78 -6.97 -0.58 -5.48
CA TYR A 78 -6.34 0.50 -4.76
C TYR A 78 -6.46 0.22 -3.27
N GLY A 79 -5.37 0.35 -2.54
CA GLY A 79 -5.39 0.17 -1.10
C GLY A 79 -4.37 1.01 -0.37
N VAL A 80 -4.52 0.94 0.94
CA VAL A 80 -3.61 1.55 1.91
C VAL A 80 -3.31 0.50 2.97
N ARG A 81 -2.07 0.48 3.43
CA ARG A 81 -1.59 -0.42 4.49
C ARG A 81 -0.83 0.36 5.53
N ALA A 82 -1.02 -0.01 6.79
CA ALA A 82 -0.28 0.56 7.90
C ALA A 82 0.17 -0.57 8.83
N GLY A 83 1.37 -0.45 9.36
CA GLY A 83 1.92 -1.48 10.22
C GLY A 83 3.00 -0.95 11.16
N VAL A 84 3.26 -1.76 12.18
CA VAL A 84 4.33 -1.54 13.15
C VAL A 84 5.43 -2.54 12.85
N PHE A 85 6.64 -2.02 12.72
CA PHE A 85 7.83 -2.80 12.49
C PHE A 85 8.60 -2.99 13.80
N PHE A 86 8.88 -4.25 14.13
CA PHE A 86 9.43 -4.66 15.42
C PHE A 86 10.93 -4.99 15.36
N PRO A 87 11.64 -4.99 16.51
CA PRO A 87 13.07 -5.32 16.60
C PRO A 87 13.47 -6.69 16.03
N PHE A 88 12.57 -7.67 16.07
CA PHE A 88 12.79 -9.04 15.59
C PHE A 88 12.58 -9.22 14.07
N ASN A 89 12.78 -8.17 13.27
CA ASN A 89 12.70 -8.18 11.80
C ASN A 89 11.34 -8.62 11.23
N VAL A 90 10.26 -8.28 11.91
CA VAL A 90 8.90 -8.54 11.44
C VAL A 90 8.09 -7.26 11.49
N LYS A 91 7.32 -7.01 10.44
CA LYS A 91 6.31 -5.96 10.39
C LYS A 91 4.93 -6.61 10.45
N ILE A 92 4.08 -6.08 11.32
CA ILE A 92 2.70 -6.56 11.49
C ILE A 92 1.79 -5.37 11.25
N GLY A 93 0.70 -5.57 10.53
CA GLY A 93 -0.21 -4.47 10.25
C GLY A 93 -1.52 -4.90 9.63
N ALA A 94 -2.24 -3.90 9.15
CA ALA A 94 -3.51 -4.05 8.47
C ALA A 94 -3.54 -3.26 7.16
N GLY A 95 -4.33 -3.75 6.20
CA GLY A 95 -4.57 -3.10 4.92
C GLY A 95 -6.07 -2.98 4.63
N ALA A 96 -6.42 -1.98 3.84
CA ALA A 96 -7.77 -1.78 3.31
C ALA A 96 -7.68 -1.56 1.82
N TYR A 97 -8.52 -2.26 1.06
CA TYR A 97 -8.42 -2.33 -0.38
C TYR A 97 -9.79 -2.28 -1.04
N ILE A 98 -9.86 -1.61 -2.19
CA ILE A 98 -11.06 -1.41 -2.99
C ILE A 98 -10.73 -1.67 -4.46
N SER A 99 -11.61 -2.43 -5.11
CA SER A 99 -11.60 -2.72 -6.54
C SER A 99 -12.92 -2.28 -7.15
N ASN A 100 -12.85 -1.63 -8.29
CA ASN A 100 -14.04 -1.32 -9.07
C ASN A 100 -13.77 -1.62 -10.53
N GLN A 101 -14.51 -2.57 -11.07
CA GLN A 101 -14.33 -3.05 -12.42
C GLN A 101 -15.63 -2.93 -13.20
N ARG A 102 -15.49 -2.43 -14.42
CA ARG A 102 -16.54 -2.54 -15.43
C ARG A 102 -16.15 -3.69 -16.34
N LEU A 103 -17.03 -4.67 -16.45
CA LEU A 103 -16.89 -5.78 -17.38
C LEU A 103 -18.07 -5.72 -18.35
N SER A 104 -17.92 -6.34 -19.50
CA SER A 104 -19.02 -6.63 -20.41
C SER A 104 -18.81 -8.07 -20.83
N SER A 105 -19.24 -8.99 -19.97
CA SER A 105 -19.07 -10.42 -20.18
C SER A 105 -20.41 -11.10 -20.03
N PHE A 106 -20.72 -11.95 -21.00
CA PHE A 106 -21.93 -12.76 -21.01
C PHE A 106 -21.66 -14.07 -20.27
N TRP A 107 -22.54 -14.45 -19.35
CA TRP A 107 -22.42 -15.69 -18.62
C TRP A 107 -23.79 -16.19 -18.14
N ASP A 108 -24.17 -17.42 -18.50
CA ASP A 108 -25.35 -18.14 -17.99
C ASP A 108 -26.67 -17.33 -18.05
N GLY A 109 -26.90 -16.62 -19.15
CA GLY A 109 -28.09 -15.76 -19.29
C GLY A 109 -28.02 -14.45 -18.51
N TYR A 110 -26.85 -14.09 -17.98
CA TYR A 110 -26.56 -12.80 -17.35
C TYR A 110 -25.48 -12.02 -18.10
N ILE A 111 -25.58 -10.69 -18.06
CA ILE A 111 -24.52 -9.77 -18.47
C ILE A 111 -23.93 -9.16 -17.20
N LEU A 112 -22.65 -9.46 -16.93
CA LEU A 112 -21.92 -8.82 -15.83
C LEU A 112 -21.45 -7.44 -16.27
N GLN A 113 -22.05 -6.39 -15.69
CA GLN A 113 -21.72 -5.01 -16.02
C GLN A 113 -20.65 -4.44 -15.06
N ARG A 114 -20.81 -4.71 -13.77
CA ARG A 114 -19.92 -4.16 -12.75
C ARG A 114 -19.61 -5.16 -11.67
N ARG A 115 -18.37 -5.12 -11.22
CA ARG A 115 -17.87 -5.91 -10.11
C ARG A 115 -17.07 -5.03 -9.16
N GLN A 116 -17.44 -5.04 -7.88
CA GLN A 116 -16.75 -4.31 -6.83
C GLN A 116 -16.30 -5.26 -5.75
N LEU A 117 -15.07 -5.08 -5.25
CA LEU A 117 -14.52 -5.85 -4.15
C LEU A 117 -13.93 -4.88 -3.13
N GLU A 118 -14.35 -4.99 -1.88
CA GLU A 118 -13.84 -4.19 -0.77
C GLU A 118 -13.42 -5.14 0.34
N TYR A 119 -12.17 -5.07 0.80
CA TYR A 119 -11.65 -6.00 1.79
C TYR A 119 -10.65 -5.35 2.73
N LEU A 120 -10.62 -5.87 3.95
CA LEU A 120 -9.64 -5.58 4.97
C LEU A 120 -8.70 -6.78 5.10
N THR A 121 -7.42 -6.53 5.32
CA THR A 121 -6.43 -7.57 5.58
C THR A 121 -5.67 -7.29 6.86
N LEU A 122 -5.25 -8.36 7.53
CA LEU A 122 -4.13 -8.36 8.44
C LEU A 122 -2.94 -8.97 7.71
N PHE A 123 -1.74 -8.47 8.00
CA PHE A 123 -0.53 -9.00 7.39
C PHE A 123 0.61 -9.14 8.40
N VAL A 124 1.44 -10.15 8.17
CA VAL A 124 2.72 -10.37 8.84
C VAL A 124 3.79 -10.43 7.75
N GLU A 125 4.84 -9.64 7.91
CA GLU A 125 5.88 -9.44 6.91
C GLU A 125 7.26 -9.60 7.55
N PRO A 126 7.82 -10.82 7.55
CA PRO A 126 9.23 -11.05 7.85
C PRO A 126 10.16 -10.42 6.81
N TYR A 127 11.26 -9.82 7.29
CA TYR A 127 12.32 -9.27 6.45
C TYR A 127 13.48 -10.26 6.30
N TYR A 128 13.86 -10.56 5.06
CA TYR A 128 15.06 -11.34 4.75
C TYR A 128 16.28 -10.44 4.74
N PHE A 129 16.18 -9.31 4.04
CA PHE A 129 17.27 -8.34 3.92
C PHE A 129 16.75 -6.94 4.23
N ARG A 130 17.47 -6.24 5.10
CA ARG A 130 17.12 -4.88 5.47
C ARG A 130 18.35 -4.00 5.51
N ARG A 131 18.50 -3.22 4.43
CA ARG A 131 19.60 -2.27 4.26
C ARG A 131 19.11 -0.83 4.39
N LYS A 132 20.08 0.08 4.34
CA LYS A 132 19.80 1.52 4.48
C LYS A 132 18.88 2.04 3.37
N TYR A 133 19.06 1.53 2.14
CA TYR A 133 18.38 2.02 0.94
C TYR A 133 17.36 1.05 0.36
N TRP A 134 17.43 -0.23 0.69
CA TRP A 134 16.49 -1.22 0.18
C TRP A 134 16.15 -2.27 1.22
N GLU A 135 15.00 -2.90 1.06
CA GLU A 135 14.51 -4.00 1.89
C GLU A 135 13.91 -5.09 1.00
N LEU A 136 14.06 -6.35 1.41
CA LEU A 136 13.40 -7.51 0.83
C LEU A 136 12.68 -8.28 1.93
N SER A 137 11.42 -8.57 1.69
CA SER A 137 10.51 -9.20 2.66
C SER A 137 9.47 -10.06 1.95
N THR A 138 8.75 -10.86 2.74
CA THR A 138 7.60 -11.64 2.25
C THR A 138 6.38 -11.34 3.09
N PRO A 139 5.37 -10.62 2.56
CA PRO A 139 4.10 -10.46 3.25
C PRO A 139 3.27 -11.74 3.16
N LEU A 140 2.75 -12.16 4.31
CA LEU A 140 1.64 -13.10 4.42
C LEU A 140 0.40 -12.31 4.82
N GLU A 141 -0.66 -12.40 4.00
CA GLU A 141 -1.90 -11.65 4.19
C GLU A 141 -3.09 -12.57 4.38
N LEU A 142 -3.96 -12.21 5.32
CA LEU A 142 -5.27 -12.82 5.53
C LEU A 142 -6.30 -11.72 5.68
N GLY A 143 -7.43 -11.83 4.99
CA GLY A 143 -8.44 -10.79 5.00
C GLY A 143 -9.87 -11.28 4.94
N ILE A 144 -10.76 -10.32 5.08
CA ILE A 144 -12.20 -10.46 4.97
C ILE A 144 -12.75 -9.26 4.20
N GLY A 145 -13.70 -9.52 3.32
CA GLY A 145 -14.25 -8.53 2.43
C GLY A 145 -15.63 -8.86 1.92
N ARG A 146 -16.15 -7.95 1.12
CA ARG A 146 -17.45 -8.03 0.48
C ARG A 146 -17.28 -7.80 -1.01
N THR A 147 -17.97 -8.60 -1.79
CA THR A 147 -18.05 -8.48 -3.24
C THR A 147 -19.46 -8.11 -3.63
N ARG A 148 -19.59 -7.14 -4.54
CA ARG A 148 -20.86 -6.72 -5.15
C ARG A 148 -20.79 -6.94 -6.65
N TYR A 149 -21.82 -7.58 -7.19
CA TYR A 149 -22.01 -7.85 -8.61
C TYR A 149 -23.26 -7.13 -9.08
N GLU A 150 -23.13 -6.35 -10.15
CA GLU A 150 -24.26 -5.74 -10.87
C GLU A 150 -24.42 -6.51 -12.18
N LEU A 151 -25.52 -7.25 -12.28
CA LEU A 151 -25.86 -8.18 -13.35
C LEU A 151 -27.12 -7.69 -14.06
N TYR A 152 -27.27 -8.04 -15.33
CA TYR A 152 -28.53 -7.93 -16.06
C TYR A 152 -28.94 -9.31 -16.55
N LYS A 153 -30.20 -9.69 -16.36
CA LYS A 153 -30.75 -10.88 -17.01
C LYS A 153 -30.92 -10.60 -18.50
N VAL A 154 -30.48 -11.54 -19.33
CA VAL A 154 -30.53 -11.39 -20.79
C VAL A 154 -31.97 -11.48 -21.31
N ALA A 155 -32.84 -12.21 -20.62
CA ALA A 155 -34.22 -12.44 -21.03
C ALA A 155 -35.11 -11.19 -20.94
N ASP A 156 -34.90 -10.35 -19.93
CA ASP A 156 -35.79 -9.22 -19.59
C ASP A 156 -35.03 -7.90 -19.32
N LEU A 157 -33.70 -7.91 -19.42
CA LEU A 157 -32.81 -6.78 -19.10
C LEU A 157 -33.06 -6.18 -17.71
N GLN A 158 -33.58 -6.98 -16.77
CA GLN A 158 -33.80 -6.53 -15.40
C GLN A 158 -32.47 -6.49 -14.64
N PRO A 159 -32.15 -5.37 -13.97
CA PRO A 159 -30.96 -5.26 -13.14
C PRO A 159 -31.10 -6.14 -11.90
N GLU A 160 -30.09 -6.97 -11.63
CA GLU A 160 -29.98 -7.79 -10.44
C GLU A 160 -28.67 -7.49 -9.71
N GLU A 161 -28.76 -7.23 -8.41
CA GLU A 161 -27.59 -7.01 -7.56
C GLU A 161 -27.37 -8.23 -6.67
N LYS A 162 -26.15 -8.76 -6.69
CA LYS A 162 -25.75 -9.87 -5.81
C LYS A 162 -24.56 -9.48 -4.95
N ARG A 163 -24.61 -9.90 -3.68
CA ARG A 163 -23.57 -9.61 -2.69
C ARG A 163 -23.04 -10.91 -2.11
N SER A 164 -21.73 -10.98 -1.97
CA SER A 164 -21.01 -12.13 -1.41
C SER A 164 -19.98 -11.68 -0.38
N VAL A 165 -19.60 -12.57 0.53
CA VAL A 165 -18.45 -12.39 1.42
C VAL A 165 -17.23 -13.03 0.77
N ALA A 166 -16.08 -12.39 0.87
CA ALA A 166 -14.83 -12.89 0.31
C ALA A 166 -13.74 -12.95 1.39
N TYR A 167 -12.97 -14.03 1.40
CA TYR A 167 -11.84 -14.24 2.31
C TYR A 167 -10.55 -14.33 1.49
N PRO A 168 -9.87 -13.20 1.21
CA PRO A 168 -8.60 -13.18 0.52
C PRO A 168 -7.46 -13.65 1.43
N MET A 169 -6.58 -14.49 0.89
CA MET A 169 -5.36 -15.01 1.49
C MET A 169 -4.23 -14.83 0.47
N GLY A 170 -3.13 -14.22 0.85
CA GLY A 170 -2.05 -13.88 -0.07
C GLY A 170 -0.68 -14.14 0.50
N ILE A 171 0.25 -14.51 -0.38
CA ILE A 171 1.68 -14.53 -0.08
C ILE A 171 2.43 -13.87 -1.22
N GLY A 172 3.46 -13.09 -0.89
CA GLY A 172 4.24 -12.38 -1.89
C GLY A 172 5.70 -12.20 -1.51
N VAL A 173 6.41 -11.49 -2.39
CA VAL A 173 7.76 -10.98 -2.19
C VAL A 173 7.70 -9.49 -2.45
N THR A 174 8.18 -8.72 -1.49
CA THR A 174 8.19 -7.25 -1.54
C THR A 174 9.63 -6.75 -1.57
N VAL A 175 9.91 -5.83 -2.48
CA VAL A 175 11.12 -5.03 -2.53
C VAL A 175 10.74 -3.58 -2.24
N ALA A 176 11.35 -2.98 -1.22
CA ALA A 176 11.12 -1.58 -0.87
C ALA A 176 12.40 -0.76 -1.04
N LEU A 177 12.35 0.33 -1.80
CA LEU A 177 13.41 1.32 -1.95
C LEU A 177 13.10 2.53 -1.08
N LYS A 178 14.05 2.90 -0.22
CA LYS A 178 13.93 4.06 0.66
C LYS A 178 14.63 5.24 0.04
N SER A 179 13.91 6.35 -0.07
CA SER A 179 14.50 7.57 -0.59
C SER A 179 15.53 8.18 0.38
N GLN A 180 16.55 8.81 -0.20
CA GLN A 180 17.52 9.63 0.51
C GLN A 180 17.06 11.10 0.55
N ALA A 181 17.57 11.85 1.52
CA ALA A 181 17.38 13.30 1.53
C ALA A 181 18.23 13.94 0.44
N PHE A 182 17.61 14.46 -0.63
CA PHE A 182 18.32 15.33 -1.55
C PHE A 182 18.57 16.70 -0.90
N HIS A 183 19.73 17.29 -1.19
CA HIS A 183 20.25 18.50 -0.53
C HIS A 183 19.26 19.68 -0.53
N ARG A 184 18.41 19.78 -1.56
CA ARG A 184 17.44 20.88 -1.75
C ARG A 184 16.00 20.55 -1.33
N PHE A 185 15.64 19.26 -1.17
CA PHE A 185 14.26 18.81 -0.90
C PHE A 185 14.21 17.80 0.25
N ARG A 186 14.22 18.32 1.48
CA ARG A 186 14.13 17.52 2.72
C ARG A 186 12.92 16.59 2.81
N PRO A 187 11.71 16.94 2.32
CA PRO A 187 10.53 16.06 2.40
C PRO A 187 10.70 14.75 1.65
N PHE A 188 11.59 14.70 0.65
CA PHE A 188 11.79 13.51 -0.18
C PHE A 188 12.27 12.30 0.63
N ARG A 189 12.94 12.53 1.78
CA ARG A 189 13.37 11.48 2.71
C ARG A 189 12.21 10.75 3.41
N TRP A 190 11.01 11.33 3.40
CA TRP A 190 9.79 10.74 3.97
C TRP A 190 9.14 9.75 3.01
N LEU A 191 9.57 9.76 1.76
CA LEU A 191 9.04 8.91 0.71
C LEU A 191 9.93 7.68 0.52
N GLY A 192 9.31 6.61 0.07
CA GLY A 192 9.92 5.42 -0.47
C GLY A 192 9.06 4.89 -1.60
N PHE A 193 9.51 3.82 -2.22
CA PHE A 193 8.78 3.10 -3.24
C PHE A 193 8.79 1.62 -2.89
N ASN A 194 7.64 0.97 -2.95
CA ASN A 194 7.54 -0.47 -2.80
C ASN A 194 7.10 -1.10 -4.13
N ALA A 195 7.56 -2.32 -4.35
CA ALA A 195 7.10 -3.19 -5.40
C ALA A 195 6.88 -4.58 -4.79
N GLU A 196 5.78 -5.22 -5.13
CA GLU A 196 5.40 -6.53 -4.62
C GLU A 196 4.97 -7.43 -5.76
N VAL A 197 5.31 -8.71 -5.69
CA VAL A 197 4.76 -9.74 -6.57
C VAL A 197 4.35 -10.92 -5.72
N GLY A 198 3.20 -11.52 -6.01
CA GLY A 198 2.69 -12.60 -5.18
C GLY A 198 1.57 -13.37 -5.82
N TYR A 199 1.03 -14.29 -5.04
CA TYR A 199 -0.11 -15.10 -5.41
C TYR A 199 -1.20 -14.95 -4.35
N ARG A 200 -2.44 -14.82 -4.81
CA ARG A 200 -3.61 -14.70 -3.95
C ARG A 200 -4.62 -15.79 -4.23
N LEU A 201 -5.17 -16.31 -3.16
CA LEU A 201 -6.37 -17.13 -3.11
C LEU A 201 -7.49 -16.33 -2.45
N THR A 202 -8.69 -16.41 -2.99
CA THR A 202 -9.87 -15.76 -2.44
C THR A 202 -10.96 -16.80 -2.37
N LEU A 203 -11.35 -17.14 -1.14
CA LEU A 203 -12.48 -18.01 -0.88
C LEU A 203 -13.74 -17.17 -0.91
N GLN A 204 -14.67 -17.47 -1.81
CA GLN A 204 -15.97 -16.81 -1.90
C GLN A 204 -17.03 -17.85 -2.26
N PRO A 205 -18.25 -17.78 -1.70
CA PRO A 205 -19.34 -18.64 -2.14
C PRO A 205 -19.75 -18.29 -3.57
N ASP A 206 -20.13 -19.33 -4.31
CA ASP A 206 -20.57 -19.21 -5.70
C ASP A 206 -21.94 -18.53 -5.74
N ILE A 207 -21.95 -17.29 -6.22
CA ILE A 207 -23.17 -16.52 -6.42
C ILE A 207 -23.24 -16.12 -7.88
N PRO A 208 -24.30 -16.53 -8.59
CA PRO A 208 -24.33 -17.76 -9.40
C PRO A 208 -22.99 -18.01 -10.12
N LYS A 209 -22.46 -19.24 -10.07
CA LYS A 209 -21.19 -19.77 -10.67
C LYS A 209 -20.30 -18.73 -11.40
N ALA A 210 -19.90 -17.66 -10.70
CA ALA A 210 -19.20 -16.55 -11.32
C ALA A 210 -17.81 -17.07 -11.73
N PRO A 211 -17.46 -17.18 -13.01
CA PRO A 211 -16.32 -18.01 -13.41
C PRO A 211 -14.98 -17.27 -13.35
N ILE A 212 -15.00 -16.08 -12.74
CA ILE A 212 -13.85 -15.22 -12.51
C ILE A 212 -13.62 -15.16 -11.00
N SER A 213 -12.80 -16.06 -10.49
CA SER A 213 -12.30 -15.98 -9.12
C SER A 213 -11.34 -14.79 -8.97
N TYR A 214 -11.20 -14.27 -7.75
CA TYR A 214 -10.13 -13.32 -7.41
C TYR A 214 -8.81 -14.04 -7.12
N ASN A 215 -8.60 -15.20 -7.75
CA ASN A 215 -7.43 -16.03 -7.54
C ASN A 215 -6.43 -15.77 -8.67
N GLY A 216 -5.16 -15.62 -8.32
CA GLY A 216 -4.13 -15.44 -9.32
C GLY A 216 -2.91 -14.71 -8.82
N PHE A 217 -2.00 -14.50 -9.78
CA PHE A 217 -0.83 -13.69 -9.57
C PHE A 217 -1.22 -12.22 -9.48
N TYR A 218 -0.55 -11.50 -8.61
CA TYR A 218 -0.66 -10.07 -8.52
C TYR A 218 0.72 -9.44 -8.49
N TYR A 219 0.79 -8.23 -8.99
CA TYR A 219 1.93 -7.35 -8.80
C TYR A 219 1.42 -6.03 -8.27
N SER A 220 2.17 -5.40 -7.37
CA SER A 220 1.84 -4.10 -6.82
C SER A 220 3.04 -3.19 -6.86
N ALA A 221 2.77 -1.91 -6.94
CA ALA A 221 3.79 -0.89 -6.84
C ALA A 221 3.16 0.38 -6.27
N GLY A 222 3.84 1.01 -5.32
CA GLY A 222 3.26 2.16 -4.64
C GLY A 222 4.27 3.02 -3.90
N PRO A 223 3.95 4.30 -3.65
CA PRO A 223 4.73 5.10 -2.74
C PRO A 223 4.53 4.64 -1.29
N THR A 224 5.63 4.65 -0.54
CA THR A 224 5.67 4.34 0.89
C THR A 224 5.93 5.61 1.69
N LEU A 225 5.15 5.86 2.73
CA LEU A 225 5.34 6.98 3.65
C LEU A 225 6.04 6.50 4.94
N LEU A 226 7.27 6.98 5.11
CA LEU A 226 8.10 6.66 6.27
C LEU A 226 7.71 7.56 7.45
N VAL A 227 6.54 7.29 8.06
CA VAL A 227 5.96 8.07 9.16
C VAL A 227 6.94 8.21 10.33
N SER A 228 7.70 7.16 10.63
CA SER A 228 8.78 7.22 11.64
C SER A 228 9.83 8.31 11.38
N ARG A 229 10.19 8.57 10.11
CA ARG A 229 11.12 9.66 9.73
C ARG A 229 10.48 11.03 9.87
N MET A 230 9.18 11.15 9.56
CA MET A 230 8.40 12.38 9.76
C MET A 230 8.33 12.72 11.25
N TYR A 231 8.02 11.74 12.09
CA TYR A 231 7.94 11.90 13.54
C TYR A 231 9.30 12.31 14.15
N ALA A 232 10.40 11.69 13.69
CA ALA A 232 11.74 12.05 14.12
C ALA A 232 12.09 13.51 13.79
N ASP A 233 11.74 13.99 12.59
CA ASP A 233 11.93 15.39 12.21
C ASP A 233 11.11 16.35 13.05
N TYR A 234 9.84 16.01 13.28
CA TYR A 234 8.97 16.81 14.12
C TYR A 234 9.52 16.94 15.55
N LYS A 235 10.00 15.83 16.13
CA LYS A 235 10.63 15.83 17.47
C LYS A 235 11.89 16.70 17.50
N ALA A 236 12.76 16.58 16.49
CA ALA A 236 13.98 17.38 16.39
C ALA A 236 13.68 18.88 16.24
N TRP A 237 12.69 19.24 15.41
CA TRP A 237 12.23 20.62 15.25
C TRP A 237 11.68 21.20 16.56
N ARG A 238 10.84 20.44 17.28
CA ARG A 238 10.29 20.85 18.58
C ARG A 238 11.41 21.09 19.60
N ALA A 239 12.38 20.17 19.70
CA ALA A 239 13.51 20.30 20.61
C ALA A 239 14.36 21.54 20.31
N LYS A 240 14.61 21.84 19.03
CA LYS A 240 15.31 23.07 18.61
C LYS A 240 14.54 24.32 19.03
N LYS A 241 13.22 24.35 18.81
CA LYS A 241 12.36 25.48 19.20
C LYS A 241 12.39 25.71 20.72
N GLN A 242 12.40 24.66 21.51
CA GLN A 242 12.52 24.74 22.97
C GLN A 242 13.90 25.25 23.42
N ARG A 243 14.99 24.78 22.79
CA ARG A 243 16.36 25.29 23.06
C ARG A 243 16.50 26.77 22.74
N LEU A 244 15.90 27.24 21.64
CA LEU A 244 15.92 28.65 21.27
C LEU A 244 15.10 29.52 22.25
N LYS A 245 14.00 29.00 22.79
CA LYS A 245 13.21 29.70 23.82
C LYS A 245 13.94 29.81 25.16
N LYS A 246 14.73 28.80 25.56
CA LYS A 246 15.51 28.82 26.81
C LYS A 246 16.76 29.71 26.76
N LYS A 247 17.18 30.14 25.57
CA LYS A 247 18.33 31.04 25.36
C LYS A 247 17.92 32.51 25.24
N LYS A 248 16.62 32.80 25.19
CA LYS A 248 16.06 34.15 25.30
C LYS A 248 15.59 34.36 26.73
#